data_AF-D5SNV0-F1
#
_entry.id   AF-D5SNV0-F1
#
_cell.length_a   1.000
_cell.length_b   1.000
_cell.length_c   1.000
_cell.angle_alpha   90.00
_cell.angle_beta   90.00
_cell.angle_gamma   90.00
#
_symmetry.space_group_name_H-M   'P 1'
#
loop_
_entity.id
_entity.type
_entity.pdbx_description
1 polymer ?
#
loop_
_entity_poly.entity_id
_entity_poly.type
_entity_poly.pdbx_seq_one_letter_code
_entity_poly.pdbx_strand_id
1 'polypeptide(L)'
;MKIDWLAASLVSKGRLVRPPLNPSKLTSEHLPDICLRMHLILDSIEFTRCEGRLINLEVFEPIDKLYSDLLHKTTNHLGDWMDCIERFGDYYELSGRDVIEVSPRSVSDQSYMFEQLSIDLVDGLTRK
;
A
#
# COMPACT_ATOMS: atom_id res chain seq x y z
N MET A 1 3.12 15.88 8.65
CA MET A 1 2.16 15.68 7.54
C MET A 1 1.61 14.27 7.73
N LYS A 2 0.30 14.04 7.68
CA LYS A 2 -0.31 12.77 8.12
C LYS A 2 -0.08 11.56 7.18
N ILE A 3 0.59 11.77 6.06
CA ILE A 3 1.02 10.72 5.11
C ILE A 3 2.54 10.51 5.11
N ASP A 4 3.23 10.96 6.16
CA ASP A 4 4.68 10.78 6.32
C ASP A 4 5.09 9.30 6.27
N TRP A 5 4.19 8.39 6.62
CA TRP A 5 4.40 6.94 6.48
C TRP A 5 4.74 6.50 5.05
N LEU A 6 4.38 7.27 4.03
CA LEU A 6 4.77 6.99 2.64
C LEU A 6 6.28 7.17 2.40
N ALA A 7 6.97 7.90 3.29
CA ALA A 7 8.43 8.01 3.30
C ALA A 7 9.12 6.76 3.87
N ALA A 8 8.36 5.78 4.39
CA ALA A 8 8.90 4.51 4.80
C ALA A 8 9.20 3.61 3.60
N SER A 9 10.27 2.83 3.70
CA SER A 9 10.51 1.71 2.78
C SER A 9 9.61 0.52 3.14
N LEU A 10 9.06 -0.17 2.14
CA LEU A 10 8.45 -1.48 2.38
C LEU A 10 9.48 -2.57 2.19
N VAL A 11 9.64 -3.42 3.19
CA VAL A 11 10.62 -4.52 3.17
C VAL A 11 9.96 -5.85 3.50
N SER A 12 10.51 -6.94 3.00
CA SER A 12 10.07 -8.30 3.34
C SER A 12 11.28 -9.21 3.48
N LYS A 13 11.44 -9.85 4.64
CA LYS A 13 12.61 -10.68 4.99
C LYS A 13 13.93 -9.92 4.76
N GLY A 14 13.97 -8.64 5.12
CA GLY A 14 15.13 -7.77 4.92
C GLY A 14 15.43 -7.39 3.47
N ARG A 15 14.56 -7.72 2.51
CA ARG A 15 14.66 -7.30 1.11
C ARG A 15 13.74 -6.12 0.85
N LEU A 16 14.21 -5.14 0.09
CA LEU A 16 13.40 -4.02 -0.34
C LEU A 16 12.30 -4.51 -1.29
N VAL A 17 11.04 -4.24 -0.94
CA VAL A 17 9.87 -4.48 -1.79
C VAL A 17 9.53 -3.19 -2.53
N ARG A 18 9.42 -2.06 -1.80
CA ARG A 18 9.16 -0.74 -2.38
C ARG A 18 10.07 0.33 -1.76
N PRO A 19 10.66 1.22 -2.58
CA PRO A 19 11.47 2.33 -2.08
C PRO A 19 10.59 3.34 -1.32
N PRO A 20 11.15 4.28 -0.56
CA PRO A 20 10.36 5.35 0.05
C PRO A 20 9.78 6.28 -1.04
N LEU A 21 8.57 6.80 -0.83
CA LEU A 21 8.05 7.93 -1.61
C LEU A 21 8.45 9.25 -0.96
N ASN A 22 8.40 10.34 -1.73
CA ASN A 22 8.56 11.69 -1.17
C ASN A 22 7.18 12.34 -0.98
N PRO A 23 6.66 12.45 0.26
CA PRO A 23 5.34 12.99 0.52
C PRO A 23 5.15 14.42 -0.03
N SER A 24 6.20 15.22 -0.09
CA SER A 24 6.15 16.59 -0.60
C SER A 24 6.11 16.70 -2.13
N LYS A 25 6.25 15.59 -2.85
CA LYS A 25 6.28 15.55 -4.33
C LYS A 25 5.26 14.58 -4.93
N LEU A 26 4.27 14.17 -4.15
CA LEU A 26 3.25 13.24 -4.63
C LEU A 26 2.35 13.89 -5.68
N THR A 27 1.97 13.07 -6.65
CA THR A 27 1.06 13.38 -7.75
C THR A 27 0.10 12.21 -7.94
N SER A 28 -0.96 12.37 -8.74
CA SER A 28 -1.89 11.27 -9.04
C SER A 28 -1.21 10.05 -9.68
N GLU A 29 -0.06 10.22 -10.33
CA GLU A 29 0.73 9.12 -10.91
C GLU A 29 1.26 8.15 -9.85
N HIS A 30 1.32 8.57 -8.59
CA HIS A 30 1.75 7.74 -7.47
C HIS A 30 0.61 6.92 -6.86
N LEU A 31 -0.66 7.16 -7.23
CA LEU A 31 -1.80 6.43 -6.67
C LEU A 31 -1.73 4.91 -6.84
N PRO A 32 -1.26 4.36 -7.97
CA PRO A 32 -1.03 2.92 -8.08
C PRO A 32 -0.04 2.37 -7.03
N ASP A 33 1.09 3.06 -6.80
CA ASP A 33 2.06 2.65 -5.78
C ASP A 33 1.44 2.75 -4.38
N ILE A 34 0.78 3.87 -4.07
CA ILE A 34 0.15 4.09 -2.77
C ILE A 34 -0.92 3.01 -2.50
N CYS A 35 -1.78 2.72 -3.47
CA CYS A 35 -2.80 1.66 -3.40
C CYS A 35 -2.16 0.31 -3.08
N LEU A 36 -1.13 -0.08 -3.84
CA LEU A 36 -0.40 -1.32 -3.61
C LEU A 36 0.24 -1.38 -2.21
N ARG A 37 0.84 -0.29 -1.74
CA ARG A 37 1.40 -0.23 -0.37
C ARG A 37 0.34 -0.49 0.68
N MET A 38 -0.83 0.13 0.54
CA MET A 38 -1.93 -0.08 1.47
C MET A 38 -2.38 -1.55 1.48
N HIS A 39 -2.52 -2.19 0.32
CA HIS A 39 -2.85 -3.61 0.26
C HIS A 39 -1.77 -4.51 0.88
N LEU A 40 -0.49 -4.25 0.61
CA LEU A 40 0.62 -5.03 1.17
C LEU A 40 0.66 -4.93 2.70
N ILE A 41 0.48 -3.73 3.25
CA ILE A 41 0.47 -3.48 4.69
C ILE A 41 -0.77 -4.11 5.32
N LEU A 42 -1.95 -3.88 4.72
CA LEU A 42 -3.22 -4.38 5.22
C LEU A 42 -3.20 -5.91 5.30
N ASP A 43 -2.88 -6.59 4.20
CA ASP A 43 -2.89 -8.04 4.18
C ASP A 43 -1.83 -8.63 5.13
N SER A 44 -0.66 -7.98 5.26
CA SER A 44 0.38 -8.40 6.21
C SER A 44 -0.06 -8.30 7.67
N ILE A 45 -0.75 -7.22 8.04
CA ILE A 45 -1.20 -6.99 9.42
C ILE A 45 -2.45 -7.81 9.70
N GLU A 46 -3.47 -7.70 8.85
CA GLU A 46 -4.77 -8.30 9.10
C GLU A 46 -4.75 -9.82 8.95
N PHE A 47 -3.94 -10.41 8.06
CA PHE A 47 -3.79 -11.87 8.02
C PHE A 47 -3.36 -12.46 9.38
N THR A 48 -2.48 -11.75 10.12
CA THR A 48 -2.04 -12.19 11.46
C THR A 48 -3.09 -11.95 12.56
N ARG A 49 -4.04 -11.03 12.32
CA ARG A 49 -5.10 -10.66 13.27
C ARG A 49 -6.40 -11.43 13.04
N CYS A 50 -6.61 -11.93 11.83
CA CYS A 50 -7.86 -12.51 11.34
C CYS A 50 -8.12 -13.97 11.75
N GLU A 51 -7.43 -14.53 12.74
CA GLU A 51 -7.94 -15.68 13.51
C GLU A 51 -9.13 -15.26 14.42
N GLY A 52 -10.10 -14.48 13.89
CA GLY A 52 -11.38 -14.18 14.53
C GLY A 52 -11.76 -12.70 14.74
N ARG A 53 -11.07 -11.71 14.13
CA ARG A 53 -11.47 -10.29 14.22
C ARG A 53 -12.04 -9.75 12.91
N LEU A 54 -13.11 -8.94 13.02
CA LEU A 54 -13.73 -8.24 11.89
C LEU A 54 -12.82 -7.10 11.43
N ILE A 55 -12.52 -7.06 10.13
CA ILE A 55 -11.79 -5.98 9.48
C ILE A 55 -12.63 -4.70 9.57
N ASN A 56 -11.99 -3.56 9.84
CA ASN A 56 -12.68 -2.26 9.83
C ASN A 56 -13.05 -1.87 8.39
N LEU A 57 -14.34 -2.02 8.06
CA LEU A 57 -14.88 -1.72 6.72
C LEU A 57 -14.66 -0.26 6.31
N GLU A 58 -14.68 0.68 7.25
CA GLU A 58 -14.49 2.11 6.93
C GLU A 58 -13.07 2.41 6.42
N VAL A 59 -12.10 1.54 6.74
CA VAL A 59 -10.73 1.61 6.24
C VAL A 59 -10.57 0.78 4.97
N PHE A 60 -11.21 -0.39 4.90
CA PHE A 60 -11.01 -1.34 3.81
C PHE A 60 -11.78 -0.98 2.53
N GLU A 61 -13.06 -0.64 2.62
CA GLU A 61 -13.88 -0.35 1.43
C GLU A 61 -13.31 0.78 0.54
N PRO A 62 -12.77 1.89 1.10
CA PRO A 62 -12.13 2.91 0.28
C PRO A 62 -10.89 2.40 -0.47
N ILE A 63 -10.11 1.50 0.12
CA ILE A 63 -8.88 0.96 -0.51
C ILE A 63 -9.26 0.07 -1.69
N ASP A 64 -10.22 -0.83 -1.50
CA ASP A 64 -10.75 -1.69 -2.55
C ASP A 64 -11.38 -0.86 -3.68
N LYS A 65 -12.10 0.21 -3.32
CA LYS A 65 -12.65 1.14 -4.30
C LYS A 65 -11.55 1.83 -5.10
N LEU A 66 -10.49 2.32 -4.46
CA LEU A 66 -9.33 2.92 -5.15
C LEU A 66 -8.73 1.93 -6.14
N TYR A 67 -8.54 0.68 -5.72
CA TYR A 67 -8.01 -0.35 -6.61
C TYR A 67 -8.92 -0.58 -7.83
N SER A 68 -10.22 -0.75 -7.60
CA SER A 68 -11.22 -0.90 -8.67
C SER A 68 -11.21 0.29 -9.63
N ASP A 69 -11.17 1.51 -9.12
CA ASP A 69 -11.14 2.75 -9.90
C ASP A 69 -9.88 2.83 -10.78
N LEU A 70 -8.72 2.46 -10.22
CA LEU A 70 -7.45 2.38 -10.98
C LEU A 70 -7.51 1.32 -12.09
N LEU A 71 -8.07 0.15 -11.83
CA LEU A 71 -8.23 -0.92 -12.84
C LEU A 71 -9.13 -0.49 -14.00
N HIS A 72 -10.22 0.20 -13.68
CA HIS A 72 -11.15 0.73 -14.68
C HIS A 72 -10.66 2.00 -15.37
N LYS A 73 -9.44 2.46 -15.04
CA LYS A 73 -8.83 3.68 -15.59
C LYS A 73 -9.74 4.89 -15.44
N THR A 74 -10.49 4.95 -14.33
CA THR A 74 -11.26 6.15 -14.00
C THR A 74 -10.27 7.28 -13.71
N THR A 75 -10.70 8.52 -13.95
CA THR A 75 -9.88 9.68 -13.58
C THR A 75 -9.79 9.74 -12.06
N ASN A 76 -8.59 9.50 -11.53
CA ASN A 76 -8.33 9.53 -10.09
C ASN A 76 -7.41 10.71 -9.78
N HIS A 77 -7.86 11.63 -8.93
CA HIS A 77 -7.02 12.69 -8.41
C HIS A 77 -6.50 12.31 -7.03
N LEU A 78 -5.21 12.57 -6.77
CA LEU A 78 -4.61 12.30 -5.45
C LEU A 78 -5.43 12.93 -4.32
N GLY A 79 -5.94 14.16 -4.53
CA GLY A 79 -6.76 14.88 -3.57
C GLY A 79 -8.02 14.14 -3.12
N ASP A 80 -8.65 13.37 -4.01
CA ASP A 80 -9.88 12.61 -3.70
C ASP A 80 -9.62 11.45 -2.73
N TRP A 81 -8.37 10.99 -2.67
CA TRP A 81 -7.93 9.83 -1.90
C TRP A 81 -7.10 10.19 -0.67
N MET A 82 -6.75 11.47 -0.48
CA MET A 82 -5.90 11.91 0.63
C MET A 82 -6.47 11.50 1.99
N ASP A 83 -7.76 11.72 2.22
CA ASP A 83 -8.42 11.36 3.48
C ASP A 83 -8.34 9.85 3.77
N CYS A 84 -8.46 9.02 2.73
CA CYS A 84 -8.31 7.57 2.84
C CYS A 84 -6.86 7.20 3.22
N ILE A 85 -5.87 7.78 2.53
CA ILE A 85 -4.44 7.52 2.74
C ILE A 85 -4.00 7.95 4.14
N GLU A 86 -4.49 9.09 4.63
CA GLU A 86 -4.22 9.59 5.99
C GLU A 86 -4.84 8.68 7.04
N ARG A 87 -6.14 8.36 6.91
CA ARG A 87 -6.84 7.48 7.87
C ARG A 87 -6.22 6.09 7.93
N PHE A 88 -5.75 5.56 6.82
CA PHE A 88 -5.03 4.30 6.79
C PHE A 88 -3.74 4.36 7.62
N GLY A 89 -2.93 5.40 7.42
CA GLY A 89 -1.70 5.64 8.17
C GLY A 89 -1.94 5.79 9.67
N ASP A 90 -2.98 6.54 10.04
CA ASP A 90 -3.39 6.76 11.43
C ASP A 90 -3.90 5.45 12.07
N TYR A 91 -4.76 4.69 11.37
CA TYR A 91 -5.35 3.44 11.88
C TYR A 91 -4.29 2.37 12.18
N TYR A 92 -3.24 2.27 11.37
CA TYR A 92 -2.16 1.31 11.56
C TYR A 92 -0.94 1.89 12.30
N GLU A 93 -1.02 3.13 12.80
CA GLU A 93 0.06 3.80 13.54
C GLU A 93 1.40 3.75 12.78
N LEU A 94 1.37 4.20 11.52
CA LEU A 94 2.52 4.09 10.60
C LEU A 94 3.44 5.32 10.60
N SER A 95 3.01 6.43 11.19
CA SER A 95 3.79 7.68 11.23
C SER A 95 5.14 7.49 11.94
N GLY A 96 6.17 8.18 11.44
CA GLY A 96 7.53 8.13 11.98
C GLY A 96 8.31 6.83 11.74
N ARG A 97 7.78 5.88 10.96
CA ARG A 97 8.50 4.65 10.59
C ARG A 97 9.41 4.91 9.39
N ASP A 98 10.68 4.54 9.51
CA ASP A 98 11.61 4.53 8.37
C ASP A 98 11.41 3.28 7.49
N VAL A 99 10.95 2.19 8.11
CA VAL A 99 10.79 0.87 7.50
C VAL A 99 9.49 0.24 7.97
N ILE A 100 8.73 -0.31 7.03
CA ILE A 100 7.52 -1.10 7.30
C ILE A 100 7.76 -2.52 6.75
N GLU A 101 7.82 -3.49 7.65
CA GLU A 101 7.94 -4.91 7.29
C GLU A 101 6.58 -5.44 6.82
N VAL A 102 6.55 -6.03 5.63
CA VAL A 102 5.40 -6.72 5.04
C VAL A 102 5.69 -8.21 4.90
N SER A 103 4.64 -9.02 5.08
CA SER A 103 4.76 -10.46 5.04
C SER A 103 5.12 -10.94 3.63
N PRO A 104 5.98 -11.96 3.48
CA PRO A 104 6.30 -12.55 2.17
C PRO A 104 5.06 -13.11 1.48
N ARG A 105 4.09 -13.57 2.27
CA ARG A 105 2.79 -14.01 1.78
C ARG A 105 2.09 -12.86 1.06
N SER A 106 1.96 -11.71 1.70
CA SER A 106 1.31 -10.54 1.11
C SER A 106 1.97 -10.10 -0.19
N VAL A 107 3.31 -10.11 -0.25
CA VAL A 107 4.04 -9.82 -1.48
C VAL A 107 3.70 -10.82 -2.60
N SER A 108 3.58 -12.11 -2.27
CA SER A 108 3.19 -13.15 -3.22
C SER A 108 1.73 -13.03 -3.64
N ASP A 109 0.82 -12.84 -2.69
CA ASP A 109 -0.62 -12.79 -2.93
C ASP A 109 -0.98 -11.54 -3.75
N GLN A 110 -0.30 -10.42 -3.53
CA GLN A 110 -0.51 -9.17 -4.28
C GLN A 110 0.32 -9.06 -5.55
N SER A 111 1.05 -10.11 -5.98
CA SER A 111 1.91 -10.04 -7.17
C SER A 111 1.13 -9.66 -8.43
N TYR A 112 -0.14 -10.08 -8.54
CA TYR A 112 -1.01 -9.76 -9.66
C TYR A 112 -1.34 -8.25 -9.73
N MET A 113 -1.41 -7.55 -8.59
CA MET A 113 -1.69 -6.11 -8.56
C MET A 113 -0.55 -5.32 -9.22
N PHE A 114 0.70 -5.74 -9.03
CA PHE A 114 1.85 -5.12 -9.70
C PHE A 114 1.67 -5.16 -11.22
N GLU A 115 1.30 -6.32 -11.76
CA GLU A 115 1.08 -6.49 -13.20
C GLU A 115 -0.09 -5.64 -13.70
N GLN A 116 -1.24 -5.69 -13.01
CA GLN A 116 -2.45 -4.98 -13.43
C GLN A 116 -2.29 -3.46 -13.37
N LEU A 117 -1.58 -2.96 -12.35
CA LEU A 117 -1.31 -1.54 -12.18
C LEU A 117 -0.07 -1.07 -12.94
N SER A 118 0.59 -1.95 -13.72
CA SER A 118 1.81 -1.65 -14.48
C SER A 118 2.93 -1.08 -13.59
N ILE A 119 3.10 -1.67 -12.41
CA ILE A 119 4.11 -1.27 -11.43
C ILE A 119 5.26 -2.27 -11.45
N ASP A 120 6.47 -1.79 -11.71
CA ASP A 120 7.67 -2.61 -11.67
C ASP A 120 8.03 -3.00 -10.22
N LEU A 121 8.39 -4.28 -10.04
CA LEU A 121 9.07 -4.74 -8.83
C LEU A 121 10.49 -4.15 -8.80
N VAL A 122 10.97 -3.77 -7.63
CA VAL A 122 12.38 -3.40 -7.46
C VAL A 122 13.24 -4.64 -7.79
N ASP A 123 14.27 -4.44 -8.62
CA ASP A 123 15.21 -5.49 -9.02
C ASP A 123 15.72 -6.29 -7.81
N GLY A 124 15.39 -7.59 -7.77
CA GLY A 124 15.76 -8.50 -6.67
C GLY A 124 14.67 -9.49 -6.24
N LEU A 125 13.44 -9.34 -6.76
CA LEU A 125 12.32 -10.28 -6.55
C LEU A 125 11.88 -11.01 -7.84
N THR A 126 12.64 -10.89 -8.93
CA THR A 126 12.43 -11.74 -10.12
C THR A 126 12.66 -13.20 -9.74
N ARG A 127 11.60 -14.01 -9.92
CA ARG A 127 11.60 -15.46 -9.73
C ARG A 127 12.85 -16.06 -10.40
N LYS A 128 13.66 -16.77 -9.60
CA LYS A 128 14.52 -17.83 -10.15
C LYS A 128 13.67 -19.07 -10.39
#